data_AF-A0A971BND0-F1
#
_entry.id   AF-A0A971BND0-F1
#
_cell.length_a   1.000
_cell.length_b   1.000
_cell.length_c   1.000
_cell.angle_alpha   90.00
_cell.angle_beta   90.00
_cell.angle_gamma   90.00
#
_symmetry.space_group_name_H-M   'P 1'
#
loop_
_entity.id
_entity.type
_entity.pdbx_description
1 polymer ?
#
loop_
_entity_poly.entity_id
_entity_poly.type
_entity_poly.pdbx_seq_one_letter_code
_entity_poly.pdbx_strand_id
1 'polypeptide(L)'
;MGFLDNLSKKIGNAMEKAVTSNLSGASKEEYEKEMAKREAAAAEKAANAVKPVSGSYEKAELNNLSPLLKKIGAIDASDTWIAGFPNYRSGVNATFANIATGKKNLKILAINGSGFYFIKLDDGTISSYKEFRKEDIASVEVKGLLTKSFKVELKDRTVFTVDVTENKDKVDQVKNILK
;
A
#
# COMPACT_ATOMS: atom_id res chain seq x y z
N MET A 1 -15.13 -0.74 -17.48
CA MET A 1 -16.01 -0.12 -16.46
C MET A 1 -17.42 -0.15 -17.00
N GLY A 2 -18.22 -1.07 -16.46
CA GLY A 2 -19.36 -1.66 -17.13
C GLY A 2 -20.66 -0.88 -16.95
N PHE A 3 -21.52 -0.96 -17.95
CA PHE A 3 -22.90 -0.45 -17.98
C PHE A 3 -23.72 -0.74 -16.71
N LEU A 4 -23.42 -1.85 -16.01
CA LEU A 4 -24.05 -2.25 -14.76
C LEU A 4 -23.73 -1.34 -13.56
N ASP A 5 -22.53 -0.75 -13.49
CA ASP A 5 -22.15 0.19 -12.42
C ASP A 5 -22.89 1.52 -12.55
N ASN A 6 -23.13 1.96 -13.79
CA ASN A 6 -23.91 3.17 -14.04
C ASN A 6 -25.40 2.93 -13.75
N LEU A 7 -25.92 1.73 -14.01
CA LEU A 7 -27.32 1.40 -13.72
C LEU A 7 -27.58 1.32 -12.21
N SER A 8 -26.68 0.68 -11.44
CA SER A 8 -26.85 0.56 -9.98
C SER A 8 -26.79 1.93 -9.28
N LYS A 9 -25.86 2.80 -9.69
CA LYS A 9 -25.77 4.18 -9.18
C LYS A 9 -27.03 5.00 -9.51
N LYS A 10 -27.59 4.82 -10.71
CA LYS A 10 -28.79 5.56 -11.15
C LYS A 10 -30.04 5.12 -10.39
N ILE A 11 -30.15 3.82 -10.08
CA ILE A 11 -31.24 3.26 -9.26
C ILE A 11 -31.09 3.70 -7.80
N GLY A 12 -29.89 3.63 -7.23
CA GLY A 12 -29.61 4.10 -5.87
C GLY A 12 -29.98 5.58 -5.67
N ASN A 13 -29.54 6.44 -6.59
CA ASN A 13 -29.83 7.87 -6.55
C ASN A 13 -31.34 8.19 -6.71
N ALA A 14 -32.08 7.39 -7.48
CA ALA A 14 -33.52 7.56 -7.65
C ALA A 14 -34.30 7.13 -6.40
N MET A 15 -33.83 6.07 -5.73
CA MET A 15 -34.44 5.54 -4.52
C MET A 15 -34.20 6.47 -3.31
N GLU A 16 -32.98 7.00 -3.15
CA GLU A 16 -32.69 8.03 -2.12
C GLU A 16 -33.52 9.30 -2.31
N LYS A 17 -33.73 9.73 -3.56
CA LYS A 17 -34.62 10.87 -3.88
C LYS A 17 -36.08 10.61 -3.53
N ALA A 18 -36.57 9.39 -3.73
CA ALA A 18 -37.95 9.01 -3.40
C ALA A 18 -38.18 8.90 -1.89
N VAL A 19 -37.18 8.43 -1.13
CA VAL A 19 -37.23 8.34 0.34
C VAL A 19 -37.20 9.74 0.96
N THR A 20 -36.34 10.62 0.47
CA THR A 20 -36.25 12.02 0.94
C THR A 20 -37.47 12.87 0.59
N SER A 21 -38.20 12.55 -0.49
CA SER A 21 -39.43 13.26 -0.85
C SER A 21 -40.64 12.90 0.05
N ASN A 22 -40.60 11.77 0.75
CA ASN A 22 -41.68 11.31 1.65
C ASN A 22 -41.42 11.59 3.14
N LEU A 23 -40.26 12.15 3.50
CA LEU A 23 -39.92 12.55 4.86
C LEU A 23 -40.34 14.00 5.12
N SER A 24 -40.92 14.28 6.29
CA SER A 24 -41.29 15.64 6.72
C SER A 24 -40.86 15.93 8.17
N GLY A 25 -40.62 17.20 8.48
CA GLY A 25 -40.23 17.67 9.81
C GLY A 25 -38.86 17.15 10.28
N ALA A 26 -38.75 16.84 11.59
CA ALA A 26 -37.50 16.43 12.24
C ALA A 26 -36.81 15.21 11.60
N SER A 27 -37.58 14.28 11.03
CA SER A 27 -37.06 13.07 10.38
C SER A 27 -36.25 13.35 9.10
N LYS A 28 -36.60 14.43 8.38
CA LYS A 28 -35.87 14.87 7.19
C LYS A 28 -34.55 15.57 7.57
N GLU A 29 -34.59 16.42 8.59
CA GLU A 29 -33.38 17.07 9.11
C GLU A 29 -32.37 16.08 9.71
N GLU A 30 -32.83 15.03 10.38
CA GLU A 30 -31.96 13.98 10.90
C GLU A 30 -31.31 13.17 9.78
N TYR A 31 -32.07 12.82 8.74
CA TYR A 31 -31.54 12.13 7.56
C TYR A 31 -30.52 12.97 6.80
N GLU A 32 -30.80 14.26 6.57
CA GLU A 32 -29.88 15.19 5.91
C GLU A 32 -28.59 15.40 6.74
N LYS A 33 -28.69 15.48 8.08
CA LYS A 33 -27.52 15.52 8.98
C LYS A 33 -26.72 14.22 8.95
N GLU A 34 -27.38 13.07 8.89
CA GLU A 34 -26.70 11.77 8.81
C GLU A 34 -25.98 11.59 7.47
N MET A 35 -26.62 11.98 6.35
CA MET A 35 -25.99 11.99 5.03
C MET A 35 -24.80 12.95 4.97
N ALA A 36 -24.95 14.18 5.47
CA ALA A 36 -23.84 15.13 5.54
C ALA A 36 -22.67 14.61 6.40
N LYS A 37 -22.95 13.93 7.52
CA LYS A 37 -21.91 13.26 8.33
C LYS A 37 -21.22 12.13 7.57
N ARG A 38 -21.97 11.32 6.81
CA ARG A 38 -21.41 10.24 5.99
C ARG A 38 -20.57 10.80 4.84
N GLU A 39 -21.02 11.85 4.17
CA GLU A 39 -20.28 12.53 3.12
C GLU A 39 -19.01 13.20 3.66
N ALA A 40 -19.08 13.87 4.82
CA ALA A 40 -17.91 14.43 5.48
C ALA A 40 -16.90 13.33 5.89
N ALA A 41 -17.37 12.22 6.47
CA ALA A 41 -16.51 11.08 6.81
C ALA A 41 -15.91 10.40 5.56
N ALA A 42 -16.65 10.35 4.45
CA ALA A 42 -16.16 9.82 3.18
C ALA A 42 -15.12 10.76 2.55
N ALA A 43 -15.36 12.08 2.60
CA ALA A 43 -14.42 13.10 2.12
C ALA A 43 -13.15 13.13 2.96
N GLU A 44 -13.26 12.99 4.29
CA GLU A 44 -12.11 12.90 5.19
C GLU A 44 -11.31 11.61 4.97
N LYS A 45 -11.99 10.47 4.74
CA LYS A 45 -11.33 9.23 4.32
C LYS A 45 -10.63 9.36 2.97
N ALA A 46 -11.24 10.03 2.01
CA ALA A 46 -10.66 10.24 0.68
C ALA A 46 -9.46 11.21 0.72
N ALA A 47 -9.54 12.27 1.50
CA ALA A 47 -8.44 13.21 1.74
C ALA A 47 -7.27 12.53 2.46
N ASN A 48 -7.56 11.51 3.27
CA ASN A 48 -6.58 10.71 3.97
C ASN A 48 -6.15 9.41 3.23
N ALA A 49 -6.63 9.16 2.02
CA ALA A 49 -6.23 7.95 1.31
C ALA A 49 -4.76 8.06 0.83
N VAL A 50 -3.96 7.06 1.16
CA VAL A 50 -2.63 6.89 0.56
C VAL A 50 -2.85 6.51 -0.91
N LYS A 51 -2.28 7.30 -1.84
CA LYS A 51 -2.53 7.10 -3.27
C LYS A 51 -1.71 5.93 -3.81
N PRO A 52 -2.29 5.04 -4.63
CA PRO A 52 -1.53 3.97 -5.26
C PRO A 52 -0.42 4.54 -6.14
N VAL A 53 0.71 3.84 -6.19
CA VAL A 53 1.88 4.19 -6.99
C VAL A 53 2.08 3.14 -8.07
N SER A 54 2.38 3.58 -9.29
CA SER A 54 2.70 2.69 -10.39
C SER A 54 3.51 3.38 -11.46
N GLY A 55 4.32 2.64 -12.19
CA GLY A 55 5.04 3.14 -13.35
C GLY A 55 5.69 2.03 -14.15
N SER A 56 6.12 2.35 -15.36
CA SER A 56 6.97 1.46 -16.14
C SER A 56 8.43 1.61 -15.74
N TYR A 57 9.19 0.53 -15.92
CA TYR A 57 10.63 0.52 -15.71
C TYR A 57 11.36 -0.24 -16.81
N GLU A 58 12.59 0.18 -17.08
CA GLU A 58 13.55 -0.56 -17.87
C GLU A 58 14.36 -1.51 -16.99
N LYS A 59 14.82 -2.64 -17.54
CA LYS A 59 15.62 -3.62 -16.79
C LYS A 59 16.87 -3.00 -16.14
N ALA A 60 17.46 -1.98 -16.76
CA ALA A 60 18.60 -1.26 -16.20
C ALA A 60 18.26 -0.51 -14.90
N GLU A 61 17.03 0.00 -14.76
CA GLU A 61 16.56 0.69 -13.55
C GLU A 61 16.46 -0.27 -12.34
N LEU A 62 16.42 -1.59 -12.56
CA LEU A 62 16.40 -2.57 -11.47
C LEU A 62 17.75 -2.74 -10.76
N ASN A 63 18.84 -2.20 -11.31
CA ASN A 63 20.16 -2.21 -10.68
C ASN A 63 20.21 -1.31 -9.44
N ASN A 64 19.43 -0.22 -9.45
CA ASN A 64 19.28 0.67 -8.30
C ASN A 64 17.82 1.07 -8.17
N LEU A 65 17.14 0.54 -7.15
CA LEU A 65 15.71 0.74 -6.95
C LEU A 65 15.37 2.13 -6.42
N SER A 66 16.30 2.84 -5.74
CA SER A 66 16.00 4.15 -5.14
C SER A 66 15.51 5.18 -6.17
N PRO A 67 16.20 5.43 -7.31
CA PRO A 67 15.70 6.30 -8.36
C PRO A 67 14.34 5.90 -8.91
N LEU A 68 14.11 4.60 -9.11
CA LEU A 68 12.83 4.09 -9.62
C LEU A 68 11.69 4.32 -8.63
N LEU A 69 11.92 4.05 -7.34
CA LEU A 69 10.94 4.28 -6.27
C LEU A 69 10.62 5.77 -6.10
N LYS A 70 11.62 6.66 -6.26
CA LYS A 70 11.40 8.12 -6.28
C LYS A 70 10.57 8.55 -7.48
N LYS A 71 10.90 8.02 -8.67
CA LYS A 71 10.19 8.31 -9.94
C LYS A 71 8.69 7.99 -9.84
N ILE A 72 8.31 6.91 -9.16
CA ILE A 72 6.90 6.54 -8.97
C ILE A 72 6.26 7.17 -7.73
N GLY A 73 6.99 7.97 -6.95
CA GLY A 73 6.50 8.59 -5.72
C GLY A 73 6.33 7.64 -4.53
N ALA A 74 6.94 6.46 -4.58
CA ALA A 74 6.89 5.47 -3.49
C ALA A 74 7.77 5.85 -2.29
N ILE A 75 8.83 6.63 -2.53
CA ILE A 75 9.72 7.16 -1.48
C ILE A 75 10.02 8.64 -1.73
N ASP A 76 10.34 9.34 -0.65
CA ASP A 76 10.77 10.75 -0.66
C ASP A 76 12.31 10.87 -0.54
N ALA A 77 12.79 12.06 -0.16
CA ALA A 77 14.21 12.33 0.04
C ALA A 77 14.86 11.51 1.17
N SER A 78 14.08 10.94 2.09
CA SER A 78 14.59 10.09 3.18
C SER A 78 15.16 8.76 2.70
N ASP A 79 14.83 8.37 1.46
CA ASP A 79 15.28 7.12 0.81
C ASP A 79 14.98 5.86 1.66
N THR A 80 13.85 5.87 2.36
CA THR A 80 13.53 4.82 3.34
C THR A 80 12.70 3.71 2.69
N TRP A 81 13.35 2.58 2.44
CA TRP A 81 12.71 1.37 1.93
C TRP A 81 13.53 0.13 2.30
N ILE A 82 12.91 -1.05 2.26
CA ILE A 82 13.60 -2.34 2.35
C ILE A 82 13.03 -3.26 1.28
N ALA A 83 13.85 -4.19 0.77
CA ALA A 83 13.36 -5.21 -0.12
C ALA A 83 14.00 -6.56 0.15
N GLY A 84 13.28 -7.61 -0.21
CA GLY A 84 13.73 -8.96 0.01
C GLY A 84 12.83 -9.99 -0.66
N PHE A 85 13.14 -11.24 -0.37
CA PHE A 85 12.41 -12.38 -0.92
C PHE A 85 11.58 -13.06 0.16
N PRO A 86 10.39 -13.56 -0.17
CA PRO A 86 9.67 -14.46 0.73
C PRO A 86 10.45 -15.77 0.87
N ASN A 87 10.69 -16.22 2.11
CA ASN A 87 11.31 -17.51 2.45
C ASN A 87 12.72 -17.75 1.87
N TYR A 88 13.64 -16.80 2.06
CA TYR A 88 15.02 -16.95 1.62
C TYR A 88 15.79 -17.96 2.50
N ARG A 89 16.27 -19.06 1.90
CA ARG A 89 17.16 -19.99 2.60
C ARG A 89 18.53 -19.36 2.81
N SER A 90 18.91 -19.13 4.07
CA SER A 90 20.24 -18.67 4.47
C SER A 90 21.31 -19.63 3.93
N GLY A 91 22.13 -19.19 2.98
CA GLY A 91 23.19 -19.99 2.37
C GLY A 91 23.28 -19.87 0.85
N VAL A 92 22.23 -19.38 0.19
CA VAL A 92 22.31 -18.94 -1.21
C VAL A 92 22.90 -17.52 -1.23
N ASN A 93 23.62 -17.15 -2.29
CA ASN A 93 24.07 -15.77 -2.49
C ASN A 93 22.89 -14.94 -3.04
N ALA A 94 22.45 -13.91 -2.31
CA ALA A 94 21.27 -13.10 -2.65
C ALA A 94 21.39 -12.44 -4.02
N THR A 95 22.61 -12.09 -4.41
CA THR A 95 22.95 -11.54 -5.73
C THR A 95 22.73 -12.57 -6.83
N PHE A 96 23.05 -13.85 -6.60
CA PHE A 96 22.87 -14.90 -7.60
C PHE A 96 21.41 -15.31 -7.77
N ALA A 97 20.63 -15.37 -6.68
CA ALA A 97 19.18 -15.55 -6.74
C ALA A 97 18.47 -14.36 -7.41
N ASN A 98 18.95 -13.13 -7.15
CA ASN A 98 18.53 -11.90 -7.82
C ASN A 98 18.74 -11.97 -9.35
N ILE A 99 19.91 -12.45 -9.78
CA ILE A 99 20.26 -12.60 -11.20
C ILE A 99 19.45 -13.73 -11.86
N ALA A 100 19.31 -14.89 -11.18
CA ALA A 100 18.62 -16.05 -11.72
C ALA A 100 17.11 -15.86 -11.89
N THR A 101 16.47 -15.04 -11.04
CA THR A 101 15.02 -14.77 -11.09
C THR A 101 14.69 -13.39 -11.66
N GLY A 102 15.69 -12.57 -11.98
CA GLY A 102 15.51 -11.21 -12.52
C GLY A 102 14.73 -10.28 -11.60
N LYS A 103 14.82 -10.47 -10.28
CA LYS A 103 14.07 -9.70 -9.26
C LYS A 103 12.53 -9.77 -9.37
N LYS A 104 11.96 -10.68 -10.18
CA LYS A 104 10.49 -10.82 -10.36
C LYS A 104 9.72 -11.10 -9.07
N ASN A 105 10.37 -11.76 -8.11
CA ASN A 105 9.77 -12.13 -6.82
C ASN A 105 10.19 -11.20 -5.68
N LEU A 106 10.87 -10.09 -5.99
CA LEU A 106 11.29 -9.13 -4.99
C LEU A 106 10.05 -8.40 -4.45
N LYS A 107 9.87 -8.47 -3.13
CA LYS A 107 8.86 -7.69 -2.43
C LYS A 107 9.52 -6.50 -1.78
N ILE A 108 8.94 -5.32 -1.98
CA ILE A 108 9.50 -4.05 -1.53
C ILE A 108 8.52 -3.43 -0.52
N LEU A 109 9.04 -2.90 0.57
CA LEU A 109 8.33 -2.01 1.48
C LEU A 109 8.95 -0.63 1.38
N ALA A 110 8.17 0.35 0.93
CA ALA A 110 8.59 1.73 0.74
C ALA A 110 7.81 2.68 1.65
N ILE A 111 8.46 3.78 2.05
CA ILE A 111 7.90 4.79 2.95
C ILE A 111 8.01 6.17 2.28
N ASN A 112 6.90 6.90 2.25
CA ASN A 112 6.85 8.30 1.82
C ASN A 112 5.98 9.11 2.79
N GLY A 113 6.61 9.95 3.61
CA GLY A 113 5.93 10.66 4.70
C GLY A 113 5.13 9.71 5.61
N SER A 114 3.81 9.88 5.65
CA SER A 114 2.88 9.04 6.43
C SER A 114 2.32 7.83 5.67
N GLY A 115 2.64 7.69 4.38
CA GLY A 115 2.17 6.60 3.52
C GLY A 115 3.19 5.46 3.44
N PHE A 116 2.69 4.24 3.54
CA PHE A 116 3.46 3.01 3.39
C PHE A 116 2.95 2.20 2.20
N TYR A 117 3.88 1.57 1.49
CA TYR A 117 3.58 0.86 0.25
C TYR A 117 4.22 -0.51 0.28
N PHE A 118 3.43 -1.57 0.11
CA PHE A 118 3.97 -2.83 -0.38
C PHE A 118 3.94 -2.85 -1.90
N ILE A 119 5.10 -3.06 -2.49
CA ILE A 119 5.35 -2.92 -3.92
C ILE A 119 5.83 -4.24 -4.50
N LYS A 120 5.42 -4.49 -5.74
CA LYS A 120 5.81 -5.63 -6.57
C LYS A 120 6.31 -5.16 -7.93
N LEU A 121 7.09 -6.02 -8.58
CA LEU A 121 7.61 -5.84 -9.93
C LEU A 121 6.97 -6.90 -10.83
N ASP A 122 6.27 -6.47 -11.88
CA ASP A 122 5.60 -7.33 -12.85
C ASP A 122 6.01 -6.90 -14.26
N ASP A 123 6.76 -7.75 -14.99
CA ASP A 123 7.14 -7.61 -16.40
C ASP A 123 7.14 -6.17 -16.97
N GLY A 124 8.07 -5.34 -16.48
CA GLY A 124 8.28 -3.96 -16.95
C GLY A 124 7.44 -2.90 -16.25
N THR A 125 6.65 -3.28 -15.25
CA THR A 125 5.80 -2.41 -14.43
C THR A 125 6.10 -2.60 -12.95
N ILE A 126 6.28 -1.48 -12.23
CA ILE A 126 6.34 -1.44 -10.78
C ILE A 126 5.02 -0.89 -10.26
N SER A 127 4.44 -1.52 -9.24
CA SER A 127 3.17 -1.06 -8.66
C SER A 127 3.05 -1.40 -7.18
N SER A 128 2.37 -0.54 -6.43
CA SER A 128 1.88 -0.91 -5.10
C SER A 128 0.71 -1.89 -5.24
N TYR A 129 0.76 -2.97 -4.48
CA TYR A 129 -0.37 -3.89 -4.32
C TYR A 129 -1.09 -3.68 -2.99
N LYS A 130 -0.47 -2.90 -2.09
CA LYS A 130 -1.07 -2.49 -0.84
C LYS A 130 -0.52 -1.13 -0.42
N GLU A 131 -1.42 -0.20 -0.20
CA GLU A 131 -1.17 1.10 0.43
C GLU A 131 -1.79 1.09 1.81
N PHE A 132 -1.08 1.61 2.79
CA PHE A 132 -1.55 1.63 4.16
C PHE A 132 -0.89 2.76 4.95
N ARG A 133 -1.46 3.07 6.10
CA ARG A 133 -0.92 4.00 7.07
C ARG A 133 -0.50 3.29 8.34
N LYS A 134 0.09 4.04 9.27
CA LYS A 134 0.57 3.50 10.53
C LYS A 134 -0.59 2.93 11.35
N GLU A 135 -1.77 3.56 11.28
CA GLU A 135 -2.97 3.09 11.98
C GLU A 135 -3.44 1.70 11.51
N ASP A 136 -3.09 1.28 10.30
CA ASP A 136 -3.51 0.00 9.71
C ASP A 136 -2.62 -1.17 10.17
N ILE A 137 -1.51 -0.88 10.83
CA ILE A 137 -0.53 -1.88 11.25
C ILE A 137 -1.04 -2.60 12.51
N ALA A 138 -1.04 -3.93 12.46
CA ALA A 138 -1.36 -4.80 13.59
C ALA A 138 -0.09 -5.21 14.33
N SER A 139 0.97 -5.61 13.61
CA SER A 139 2.25 -5.95 14.23
C SER A 139 3.44 -5.79 13.27
N VAL A 140 4.62 -5.59 13.86
CA VAL A 140 5.91 -5.51 13.15
C VAL A 140 6.92 -6.37 13.89
N GLU A 141 7.48 -7.36 13.21
CA GLU A 141 8.50 -8.27 13.75
C GLU A 141 9.76 -8.22 12.91
N VAL A 142 10.91 -8.26 13.58
CA VAL A 142 12.22 -8.43 12.96
C VAL A 142 12.94 -9.57 13.65
N LYS A 143 13.35 -10.58 12.89
CA LYS A 143 14.02 -11.79 13.39
C LYS A 143 15.33 -12.03 12.64
N GLY A 144 16.26 -12.74 13.26
CA GLY A 144 17.52 -13.16 12.63
C GLY A 144 18.67 -12.15 12.82
N LEU A 145 19.83 -12.67 13.23
CA LEU A 145 21.04 -11.89 13.53
C LEU A 145 21.85 -11.57 12.26
N LEU A 146 21.97 -12.56 11.36
CA LEU A 146 22.78 -12.48 10.12
C LEU A 146 21.91 -12.15 8.89
N THR A 147 20.73 -12.76 8.80
CA THR A 147 19.69 -12.42 7.81
C THR A 147 18.49 -11.88 8.54
N LYS A 148 18.31 -10.55 8.51
CA LYS A 148 17.15 -9.90 9.13
C LYS A 148 15.91 -10.23 8.29
N SER A 149 15.05 -11.09 8.84
CA SER A 149 13.69 -11.32 8.37
C SER A 149 12.79 -10.22 8.90
N PHE A 150 11.99 -9.62 8.02
CA PHE A 150 11.08 -8.53 8.33
C PHE A 150 9.65 -8.95 8.05
N LYS A 151 8.79 -8.82 9.05
CA LYS A 151 7.35 -9.09 8.94
C LYS A 151 6.55 -7.87 9.35
N VAL A 152 5.57 -7.51 8.52
CA VAL A 152 4.51 -6.54 8.84
C VAL A 152 3.19 -7.24 8.64
N GLU A 153 2.33 -7.17 9.64
CA GLU A 153 0.96 -7.64 9.58
C GLU A 153 0.01 -6.46 9.73
N LEU A 154 -0.94 -6.33 8.82
CA LEU A 154 -1.96 -5.29 8.84
C LEU A 154 -3.24 -5.81 9.53
N LYS A 155 -4.07 -4.90 10.02
CA LYS A 155 -5.34 -5.21 10.68
C LYS A 155 -6.34 -5.96 9.79
N ASP A 156 -6.21 -5.81 8.48
CA ASP A 156 -6.99 -6.56 7.48
C ASP A 156 -6.42 -7.96 7.19
N ARG A 157 -5.42 -8.41 7.97
CA ARG A 157 -4.69 -9.69 7.85
C ARG A 157 -3.78 -9.79 6.64
N THR A 158 -3.52 -8.71 5.91
CA THR A 158 -2.46 -8.68 4.90
C THR A 158 -1.11 -8.85 5.60
N VAL A 159 -0.32 -9.82 5.15
CA VAL A 159 1.02 -10.09 5.69
C VAL A 159 2.08 -9.82 4.64
N PHE A 160 3.01 -8.94 4.97
CA PHE A 160 4.27 -8.77 4.28
C PHE A 160 5.35 -9.49 5.07
N THR A 161 6.10 -10.38 4.41
CA THR A 161 7.24 -11.07 5.02
C THR A 161 8.32 -11.24 3.99
N VAL A 162 9.52 -10.80 4.34
CA VAL A 162 10.71 -10.91 3.49
C VAL A 162 11.94 -11.14 4.34
N ASP A 163 12.88 -11.91 3.81
CA ASP A 163 14.26 -11.83 4.28
C ASP A 163 14.96 -10.71 3.51
N VAL A 164 15.41 -9.70 4.26
CA VAL A 164 15.88 -8.44 3.66
C VAL A 164 17.21 -8.66 2.96
N THR A 165 17.24 -8.41 1.66
CA THR A 165 18.44 -8.55 0.82
C THR A 165 18.97 -7.20 0.35
N GLU A 166 18.11 -6.19 0.27
CA GLU A 166 18.43 -4.83 -0.21
C GLU A 166 18.15 -3.80 0.89
N ASN A 167 19.00 -2.78 1.01
CA ASN A 167 18.88 -1.69 2.00
C ASN A 167 18.81 -2.18 3.46
N LYS A 168 19.65 -3.17 3.80
CA LYS A 168 19.63 -3.89 5.10
C LYS A 168 19.90 -2.98 6.31
N ASP A 169 20.68 -1.92 6.11
CA ASP A 169 21.00 -0.92 7.12
C ASP A 169 19.77 -0.10 7.55
N LYS A 170 18.73 -0.02 6.70
CA LYS A 170 17.49 0.69 6.99
C LYS A 170 16.47 -0.11 7.78
N VAL A 171 16.71 -1.40 8.05
CA VAL A 171 15.74 -2.28 8.73
C VAL A 171 15.31 -1.74 10.10
N ASP A 172 16.26 -1.24 10.89
CA ASP A 172 15.94 -0.74 12.24
C ASP A 172 15.21 0.61 12.17
N GLN A 173 15.58 1.46 11.20
CA GLN A 173 14.87 2.71 10.92
C GLN A 173 13.42 2.43 10.51
N VAL A 174 13.20 1.52 9.55
CA VAL A 174 11.86 1.11 9.07
C VAL A 174 11.04 0.55 10.22
N LYS A 175 11.61 -0.33 11.05
CA LYS A 175 10.93 -0.87 12.24
C LYS A 175 10.45 0.23 13.19
N ASN A 176 11.29 1.22 13.44
CA ASN A 176 10.97 2.32 14.37
C ASN A 176 9.88 3.24 13.81
N ILE A 177 9.84 3.46 12.49
CA ILE A 177 8.78 4.27 11.86
C ILE A 177 7.43 3.56 11.97
N LEU A 178 7.40 2.23 11.75
CA LEU A 178 6.19 1.42 11.71
C LEU A 178 5.61 1.05 13.08
N LYS A 179 6.40 1.17 14.17
CA LYS A 179 5.94 0.98 15.56
C LYS A 179 5.35 2.27 16.11
#